data_AF-A0A0L8GTP1-F1
#
_entry.id   AF-A0A0L8GTP1-F1
#
_cell.length_a   1.000
_cell.length_b   1.000
_cell.length_c   1.000
_cell.angle_alpha   90.00
_cell.angle_beta   90.00
_cell.angle_gamma   90.00
#
_symmetry.space_group_name_H-M   'P 1'
#
loop_
_entity.id
_entity.type
_entity.pdbx_description
1 polymer ?
#
loop_
_entity_poly.entity_id
_entity_poly.type
_entity_poly.pdbx_seq_one_letter_code
_entity_poly.pdbx_strand_id
1 'polypeptide(L)'
;GADFIRAEGFVFSHVADEGLVNACAGSLLRYRHQLDADDILVFSDIKKKHSSHSITEDIDIVETAKAAEFFLSDGVILTGTATGSPADQSELEAVKKAVNIPVLVGSGVTCENLVNFVEANAIIVGSHFKDAGHWKNDLDIHRVVSFMEKAKKLRSAGN
;
A
#
# COMPACT_ATOMS: atom_id res chain seq x y z
N GLY A 1 2.38 14.40 -16.31
CA GLY A 1 3.43 13.45 -15.86
C GLY A 1 2.77 12.37 -15.03
N ALA A 2 3.51 11.73 -14.14
CA ALA A 2 2.93 11.01 -13.00
C ALA A 2 2.95 11.95 -11.78
N ASP A 3 2.03 11.76 -10.82
CA ASP A 3 1.92 12.61 -9.62
C ASP A 3 2.51 11.93 -8.37
N PHE A 4 2.83 10.64 -8.45
CA PHE A 4 3.38 9.85 -7.35
C PHE A 4 4.14 8.62 -7.84
N ILE A 5 4.93 8.05 -6.94
CA ILE A 5 5.52 6.71 -7.05
C ILE A 5 5.07 5.83 -5.88
N ARG A 6 5.05 4.52 -6.11
CA ARG A 6 4.95 3.50 -5.07
C ARG A 6 6.34 2.92 -4.85
N ALA A 7 6.88 3.07 -3.64
CA ALA A 7 8.23 2.66 -3.30
C ALA A 7 8.23 1.40 -2.43
N GLU A 8 8.90 0.35 -2.91
CA GLU A 8 9.25 -0.82 -2.12
C GLU A 8 10.62 -0.60 -1.45
N GLY A 9 10.79 -1.13 -0.23
CA GLY A 9 12.09 -1.05 0.47
C GLY A 9 12.47 0.38 0.82
N PHE A 10 11.49 1.21 1.17
CA PHE A 10 11.74 2.59 1.58
C PHE A 10 12.45 2.63 2.94
N VAL A 11 11.93 1.87 3.91
CA VAL A 11 12.51 1.68 5.25
C VAL A 11 12.72 0.20 5.55
N PHE A 12 13.76 -0.06 6.35
CA PHE A 12 14.24 -1.40 6.70
C PHE A 12 14.63 -2.27 5.50
N SER A 13 15.51 -3.25 5.75
CA SER A 13 15.88 -4.24 4.75
C SER A 13 15.00 -5.47 4.89
N HIS A 14 14.71 -6.14 3.78
CA HIS A 14 13.98 -7.40 3.74
C HIS A 14 14.49 -8.29 2.61
N VAL A 15 14.13 -9.56 2.60
CA VAL A 15 14.47 -10.47 1.49
C VAL A 15 13.24 -10.63 0.60
N ALA A 16 13.28 -10.10 -0.62
CA ALA A 16 12.23 -10.25 -1.62
C ALA A 16 12.58 -11.37 -2.62
N ASP A 17 11.72 -11.57 -3.62
CA ASP A 17 11.93 -12.54 -4.71
C ASP A 17 13.22 -12.24 -5.51
N GLU A 18 13.67 -10.99 -5.47
CA GLU A 18 14.89 -10.47 -6.09
C GLU A 18 16.14 -10.58 -5.20
N GLY A 19 16.00 -11.03 -3.95
CA GLY A 19 17.08 -11.14 -2.97
C GLY A 19 17.00 -10.08 -1.86
N LEU A 20 18.15 -9.75 -1.27
CA LEU A 20 18.21 -8.76 -0.18
C LEU A 20 17.97 -7.34 -0.72
N VAL A 21 16.87 -6.73 -0.29
CA VAL A 21 16.50 -5.36 -0.58
C VAL A 21 16.96 -4.48 0.58
N ASN A 22 17.73 -3.43 0.28
CA ASN A 22 18.15 -2.46 1.28
C ASN A 22 17.23 -1.23 1.28
N ALA A 23 17.01 -0.67 2.47
CA ALA A 23 16.27 0.58 2.65
C ALA A 23 16.84 1.70 1.78
N CYS A 24 15.98 2.43 1.06
CA CYS A 24 16.39 3.43 0.09
C CYS A 24 15.85 4.86 0.33
N ALA A 25 15.15 5.14 1.44
CA ALA A 25 14.55 6.46 1.69
C ALA A 25 15.49 7.64 1.43
N GLY A 26 16.69 7.61 2.00
CA GLY A 26 17.64 8.71 1.86
C GLY A 26 18.14 8.92 0.42
N SER A 27 18.47 7.85 -0.31
CA SER A 27 18.92 7.97 -1.71
C SER A 27 17.78 8.36 -2.64
N LEU A 28 16.60 7.77 -2.44
CA LEU A 28 15.39 8.07 -3.22
C LEU A 28 14.99 9.53 -3.10
N LEU A 29 14.90 10.07 -1.87
CA LEU A 29 14.49 11.46 -1.64
C LEU A 29 15.52 12.47 -2.16
N ARG A 30 16.83 12.20 -2.01
CA ARG A 30 17.87 13.04 -2.62
C ARG A 30 17.80 13.03 -4.14
N TYR A 31 17.52 11.88 -4.73
CA TYR A 31 17.36 11.77 -6.18
C TYR A 31 16.11 12.51 -6.67
N ARG A 32 14.98 12.39 -5.96
CA ARG A 32 13.76 13.17 -6.23
C ARG A 32 14.06 14.67 -6.26
N HIS A 33 14.77 15.18 -5.25
CA HIS A 33 15.16 16.58 -5.18
C HIS A 33 16.11 17.00 -6.33
N GLN A 34 17.08 16.16 -6.69
CA GLN A 34 17.99 16.41 -7.83
C GLN A 34 17.28 16.54 -9.18
N LEU A 35 16.08 15.98 -9.30
CA LEU A 35 15.24 16.07 -10.49
C LEU A 35 14.26 17.26 -10.45
N ASP A 36 14.34 18.12 -9.43
CA ASP A 36 13.36 19.18 -9.14
C ASP A 36 11.92 18.63 -9.03
N ALA A 37 11.79 17.41 -8.50
CA ALA A 37 10.54 16.63 -8.48
C ALA A 37 9.96 16.49 -7.06
N ASP A 38 10.16 17.47 -6.19
CA ASP A 38 9.71 17.45 -4.79
C ASP A 38 8.18 17.40 -4.65
N ASP A 39 7.43 17.71 -5.72
CA ASP A 39 5.98 17.58 -5.84
C ASP A 39 5.51 16.14 -6.11
N ILE A 40 6.42 15.22 -6.49
CA ILE A 40 6.09 13.81 -6.70
C ILE A 40 6.03 13.07 -5.36
N LEU A 41 4.83 12.60 -5.03
CA LEU A 41 4.58 11.90 -3.77
C LEU A 41 5.24 10.51 -3.75
N VAL A 42 5.75 10.09 -2.59
CA VAL A 42 6.32 8.77 -2.35
C VAL A 42 5.43 7.99 -1.38
N PHE A 43 4.66 7.04 -1.91
CA PHE A 43 3.88 6.12 -1.08
C PHE A 43 4.67 4.82 -0.87
N SER A 44 4.95 4.50 0.39
CA SER A 44 5.86 3.41 0.73
C SER A 44 5.12 2.14 1.15
N ASP A 45 5.46 1.01 0.55
CA ASP A 45 5.02 -0.30 1.06
C ASP A 45 5.68 -0.59 2.41
N ILE A 46 4.87 -0.98 3.39
CA ILE A 46 5.34 -1.44 4.71
C ILE A 46 5.03 -2.92 4.88
N LYS A 47 6.02 -3.69 5.36
CA LYS A 47 6.01 -5.16 5.39
C LYS A 47 5.43 -5.79 4.13
N LYS A 48 6.01 -5.43 2.99
CA LYS A 48 5.55 -5.81 1.66
C LYS A 48 5.35 -7.33 1.52
N LYS A 49 4.30 -7.71 0.80
CA LYS A 49 3.96 -9.06 0.33
C LYS A 49 5.03 -9.69 -0.55
N HIS A 50 5.17 -11.02 -0.60
CA HIS A 50 6.26 -11.69 -1.34
C HIS A 50 7.64 -11.20 -0.88
N SER A 51 7.78 -11.04 0.44
CA SER A 51 9.04 -10.72 1.09
C SER A 51 9.09 -11.36 2.47
N SER A 52 10.27 -11.82 2.84
CA SER A 52 10.59 -12.26 4.19
C SER A 52 11.15 -11.09 4.99
N HIS A 53 10.55 -10.88 6.15
CA HIS A 53 10.94 -9.86 7.12
C HIS A 53 11.69 -10.46 8.32
N SER A 54 12.27 -11.67 8.18
CA SER A 54 12.95 -12.35 9.29
C SER A 54 14.14 -11.58 9.87
N ILE A 55 14.82 -10.76 9.07
CA ILE A 55 15.93 -9.91 9.55
C ILE A 55 15.46 -8.70 10.40
N THR A 56 14.16 -8.42 10.39
CA THR A 56 13.49 -7.32 11.07
C THR A 56 12.23 -7.83 11.77
N GLU A 57 12.24 -9.10 12.22
CA GLU A 57 11.06 -9.78 12.76
C GLU A 57 10.59 -9.15 14.07
N ASP A 58 11.52 -8.55 14.82
CA ASP A 58 11.30 -7.82 16.06
C ASP A 58 10.62 -6.45 15.86
N ILE A 59 10.53 -5.98 14.61
CA ILE A 59 9.89 -4.71 14.26
C ILE A 59 8.49 -5.02 13.73
N ASP A 60 7.46 -4.58 14.42
CA ASP A 60 6.06 -4.78 13.99
C ASP A 60 5.64 -3.82 12.87
N ILE A 61 4.41 -3.96 12.38
CA ILE A 61 3.88 -3.13 11.29
C ILE A 61 3.72 -1.66 11.70
N VAL A 62 3.42 -1.40 12.98
CA VAL A 62 3.20 -0.08 13.53
C VAL A 62 4.52 0.68 13.61
N GLU A 63 5.57 0.05 14.13
CA GLU A 63 6.92 0.62 14.17
C GLU A 63 7.50 0.80 12.76
N THR A 64 7.18 -0.12 11.84
CA THR A 64 7.53 0.04 10.42
C THR A 64 6.88 1.30 9.82
N ALA A 65 5.60 1.54 10.12
CA ALA A 65 4.88 2.72 9.64
C ALA A 65 5.43 4.03 10.22
N LYS A 66 5.71 4.07 11.53
CA LYS A 66 6.34 5.22 12.19
C LYS A 66 7.72 5.53 11.61
N ALA A 67 8.51 4.50 11.31
CA ALA A 67 9.78 4.69 10.63
C ALA A 67 9.58 5.29 9.25
N ALA A 68 8.64 4.79 8.44
CA ALA A 68 8.35 5.35 7.13
C ALA A 68 7.96 6.85 7.21
N GLU A 69 7.11 7.23 8.18
CA GLU A 69 6.76 8.63 8.45
C GLU A 69 7.99 9.46 8.86
N PHE A 70 8.81 8.96 9.79
CA PHE A 70 10.04 9.62 10.22
C PHE A 70 11.02 9.86 9.06
N PHE A 71 11.08 8.92 8.11
CA PHE A 71 11.89 8.99 6.89
C PHE A 71 11.21 9.74 5.74
N LEU A 72 10.16 10.53 6.03
CA LEU A 72 9.49 11.45 5.10
C LEU A 72 8.74 10.75 3.95
N SER A 73 8.12 9.60 4.22
CA SER A 73 7.14 9.01 3.31
C SER A 73 5.90 9.90 3.24
N ASP A 74 5.35 10.12 2.03
CA ASP A 74 4.14 10.91 1.82
C ASP A 74 2.85 10.13 2.15
N GLY A 75 2.98 8.82 2.36
CA GLY A 75 1.96 7.91 2.89
C GLY A 75 2.49 6.49 2.95
N VAL A 76 1.78 5.61 3.64
CA VAL A 76 2.15 4.18 3.77
C VAL A 76 1.10 3.28 3.14
N ILE A 77 1.55 2.17 2.58
CA ILE A 77 0.70 1.17 1.93
C ILE A 77 0.78 -0.14 2.71
N LEU A 78 -0.35 -0.55 3.27
CA LEU A 78 -0.53 -1.86 3.87
C LEU A 78 -0.80 -2.92 2.79
N THR A 79 -0.11 -4.05 2.88
CA THR A 79 -0.30 -5.17 1.96
C THR A 79 -0.55 -6.46 2.74
N GLY A 80 -1.51 -7.28 2.31
CA GLY A 80 -1.62 -8.65 2.80
C GLY A 80 -0.45 -9.53 2.34
N THR A 81 -0.28 -10.71 2.93
CA THR A 81 0.92 -11.56 2.80
C THR A 81 1.29 -12.01 1.37
N ALA A 82 0.31 -12.07 0.45
CA ALA A 82 0.49 -12.46 -0.94
C ALA A 82 -0.52 -11.76 -1.88
N THR A 83 -0.36 -11.94 -3.19
CA THR A 83 -1.31 -11.41 -4.18
C THR A 83 -2.68 -12.06 -4.01
N GLY A 84 -3.71 -11.24 -3.79
CA GLY A 84 -5.08 -11.70 -3.54
C GLY A 84 -5.38 -11.92 -2.05
N SER A 85 -4.36 -11.94 -1.18
CA SER A 85 -4.55 -11.93 0.27
C SER A 85 -4.89 -10.52 0.75
N PRO A 86 -6.01 -10.33 1.47
CA PRO A 86 -6.38 -9.03 2.03
C PRO A 86 -5.38 -8.58 3.10
N ALA A 87 -5.22 -7.27 3.24
CA ALA A 87 -4.58 -6.70 4.42
C ALA A 87 -5.42 -6.98 5.68
N ASP A 88 -4.78 -7.00 6.84
CA ASP A 88 -5.48 -7.16 8.11
C ASP A 88 -6.14 -5.82 8.50
N GLN A 89 -7.45 -5.86 8.82
CA GLN A 89 -8.18 -4.68 9.27
C GLN A 89 -7.63 -4.13 10.59
N SER A 90 -7.20 -5.01 11.50
CA SER A 90 -6.62 -4.60 12.77
C SER A 90 -5.29 -3.85 12.59
N GLU A 91 -4.48 -4.26 11.61
CA GLU A 91 -3.25 -3.54 11.24
C GLU A 91 -3.58 -2.16 10.64
N LEU A 92 -4.61 -2.05 9.80
CA LEU A 92 -5.07 -0.76 9.27
C LEU A 92 -5.44 0.20 10.41
N GLU A 93 -6.24 -0.26 11.36
CA GLU A 93 -6.65 0.56 12.50
C GLU A 93 -5.46 0.94 13.39
N ALA A 94 -4.53 0.02 13.62
CA ALA A 94 -3.35 0.27 14.44
C ALA A 94 -2.39 1.27 13.79
N VAL A 95 -2.11 1.11 12.48
CA VAL A 95 -1.24 2.01 11.72
C VAL A 95 -1.86 3.40 11.61
N LYS A 96 -3.16 3.51 11.30
CA LYS A 96 -3.85 4.81 11.26
C LYS A 96 -3.78 5.58 12.58
N LYS A 97 -3.76 4.90 13.72
CA LYS A 97 -3.63 5.53 15.05
C LYS A 97 -2.19 5.96 15.35
N ALA A 98 -1.22 5.40 14.66
CA ALA A 98 0.19 5.54 14.97
C ALA A 98 0.92 6.59 14.13
N VAL A 99 0.41 6.92 12.93
CA VAL A 99 1.02 7.87 11.99
C VAL A 99 0.04 8.98 11.59
N ASN A 100 0.56 10.14 11.17
CA ASN A 100 -0.25 11.27 10.71
C ASN A 100 -0.33 11.37 9.18
N ILE A 101 0.44 10.55 8.47
CA ILE A 101 0.43 10.46 7.00
C ILE A 101 -0.68 9.52 6.50
N PRO A 102 -1.17 9.69 5.25
CA PRO A 102 -2.16 8.81 4.64
C PRO A 102 -1.80 7.33 4.71
N VAL A 103 -2.77 6.50 5.09
CA VAL A 103 -2.66 5.03 5.12
C VAL A 103 -3.53 4.43 4.03
N LEU A 104 -2.88 3.75 3.09
CA LEU A 104 -3.49 3.12 1.93
C LEU A 104 -3.50 1.61 2.08
N VAL A 105 -4.43 0.93 1.40
CA VAL A 105 -4.45 -0.55 1.31
C VAL A 105 -4.14 -0.98 -0.12
N GLY A 106 -3.10 -1.80 -0.28
CA GLY A 106 -2.51 -2.13 -1.58
C GLY A 106 -2.64 -3.59 -2.04
N SER A 107 -3.33 -4.46 -1.30
CA SER A 107 -3.50 -5.86 -1.68
C SER A 107 -4.83 -6.45 -1.21
N GLY A 108 -5.40 -7.34 -2.03
CA GLY A 108 -6.50 -8.23 -1.67
C GLY A 108 -7.85 -7.57 -1.39
N VAL A 109 -8.02 -6.29 -1.73
CA VAL A 109 -9.34 -5.66 -1.67
C VAL A 109 -10.19 -6.12 -2.85
N THR A 110 -11.40 -6.56 -2.54
CA THR A 110 -12.42 -7.02 -3.48
C THR A 110 -13.72 -6.26 -3.21
N CYS A 111 -14.69 -6.39 -4.12
CA CYS A 111 -16.02 -5.84 -3.90
C CYS A 111 -16.62 -6.38 -2.59
N GLU A 112 -16.42 -7.65 -2.26
CA GLU A 112 -17.01 -8.31 -1.09
C GLU A 112 -16.48 -7.71 0.23
N ASN A 113 -15.15 -7.55 0.34
CA ASN A 113 -14.49 -7.12 1.59
C ASN A 113 -14.24 -5.62 1.72
N LEU A 114 -14.60 -4.81 0.70
CA LEU A 114 -14.38 -3.35 0.68
C LEU A 114 -14.86 -2.63 1.95
N VAL A 115 -15.93 -3.11 2.58
CA VAL A 115 -16.49 -2.53 3.80
C VAL A 115 -15.50 -2.52 4.98
N ASN A 116 -14.53 -3.44 4.99
CA ASN A 116 -13.52 -3.56 6.05
C ASN A 116 -12.41 -2.50 5.93
N PHE A 117 -12.33 -1.80 4.79
CA PHE A 117 -11.25 -0.87 4.48
C PHE A 117 -11.75 0.55 4.23
N VAL A 118 -12.98 0.88 4.67
CA VAL A 118 -13.57 2.23 4.51
C VAL A 118 -12.77 3.32 5.22
N GLU A 119 -12.03 2.94 6.25
CA GLU A 119 -11.15 3.84 7.00
C GLU A 119 -9.86 4.17 6.24
N ALA A 120 -9.47 3.40 5.22
CA ALA A 120 -8.26 3.68 4.45
C ALA A 120 -8.41 4.99 3.67
N ASN A 121 -7.34 5.78 3.59
CA ASN A 121 -7.33 7.03 2.81
C ASN A 121 -7.44 6.75 1.31
N ALA A 122 -6.88 5.63 0.85
CA ALA A 122 -7.05 5.15 -0.52
C ALA A 122 -6.86 3.63 -0.61
N ILE A 123 -7.33 3.05 -1.71
CA ILE A 123 -7.21 1.61 -1.98
C ILE A 123 -6.66 1.41 -3.39
N ILE A 124 -5.64 0.56 -3.52
CA ILE A 124 -5.04 0.19 -4.79
C ILE A 124 -5.53 -1.23 -5.16
N VAL A 125 -6.34 -1.31 -6.21
CA VAL A 125 -6.96 -2.57 -6.66
C VAL A 125 -6.36 -3.01 -7.99
N GLY A 126 -5.83 -4.23 -8.02
CA GLY A 126 -5.24 -4.84 -9.21
C GLY A 126 -6.07 -6.00 -9.72
N SER A 127 -5.72 -7.23 -9.30
CA SER A 127 -6.27 -8.48 -9.83
C SER A 127 -7.80 -8.58 -9.73
N HIS A 128 -8.45 -7.95 -8.76
CA HIS A 128 -9.92 -7.96 -8.66
C HIS A 128 -10.62 -7.30 -9.86
N PHE A 129 -9.97 -6.34 -10.53
CA PHE A 129 -10.49 -5.71 -11.76
C PHE A 129 -10.20 -6.50 -13.03
N LYS A 130 -9.43 -7.59 -12.94
CA LYS A 130 -9.12 -8.44 -14.08
C LYS A 130 -10.18 -9.52 -14.27
N ASP A 131 -10.35 -9.95 -15.51
CA ASP A 131 -11.21 -11.09 -15.84
C ASP A 131 -10.81 -12.33 -15.02
N ALA A 132 -11.83 -13.00 -14.47
CA ALA A 132 -11.69 -14.10 -13.52
C ALA A 132 -10.79 -13.83 -12.29
N GLY A 133 -10.41 -12.58 -12.01
CA GLY A 133 -9.52 -12.22 -10.91
C GLY A 133 -8.03 -12.54 -11.17
N HIS A 134 -7.65 -12.87 -12.40
CA HIS A 134 -6.26 -13.25 -12.72
C HIS A 134 -5.47 -12.07 -13.25
N TRP A 135 -4.34 -11.76 -12.60
CA TRP A 135 -3.55 -10.56 -12.89
C TRP A 135 -3.07 -10.43 -14.36
N LYS A 136 -2.92 -11.57 -15.06
CA LYS A 136 -2.50 -11.64 -16.47
C LYS A 136 -3.61 -11.30 -17.48
N ASN A 137 -4.87 -11.37 -17.06
CA ASN A 137 -5.99 -11.19 -17.96
C ASN A 137 -6.26 -9.70 -18.23
N ASP A 138 -7.18 -9.43 -19.15
CA ASP A 138 -7.69 -8.09 -19.42
C ASP A 138 -8.56 -7.57 -18.28
N LEU A 139 -8.82 -6.26 -18.29
CA LEU A 139 -9.76 -5.65 -17.35
C LEU A 139 -11.19 -6.10 -17.67
N ASP A 140 -11.95 -6.43 -16.64
CA ASP A 140 -13.39 -6.66 -16.71
C ASP A 140 -14.11 -5.39 -16.24
N ILE A 141 -14.74 -4.69 -17.19
CA ILE A 141 -15.44 -3.43 -16.92
C ILE A 141 -16.61 -3.61 -15.94
N HIS A 142 -17.29 -4.76 -15.95
CA HIS A 142 -18.41 -5.00 -15.04
C HIS A 142 -17.93 -5.10 -13.60
N ARG A 143 -16.76 -5.71 -13.37
CA ARG A 143 -16.14 -5.78 -12.04
C ARG A 143 -15.71 -4.41 -11.54
N VAL A 144 -15.11 -3.59 -12.41
CA VAL A 144 -14.72 -2.21 -12.08
C VAL A 144 -15.95 -1.38 -11.70
N VAL A 145 -17.00 -1.40 -12.54
CA VAL A 145 -18.23 -0.64 -12.29
C VAL A 145 -18.90 -1.08 -10.99
N SER A 146 -19.06 -2.38 -10.78
CA SER A 146 -19.69 -2.92 -9.56
C SER A 146 -18.94 -2.52 -8.30
N PHE A 147 -17.60 -2.57 -8.33
CA PHE A 147 -16.76 -2.14 -7.22
C PHE A 147 -16.95 -0.65 -6.94
N MET A 148 -16.91 0.19 -7.98
CA MET A 148 -17.04 1.64 -7.82
C MET A 148 -18.43 2.06 -7.34
N GLU A 149 -19.50 1.35 -7.73
CA GLU A 149 -20.83 1.56 -7.18
C GLU A 149 -20.89 1.26 -5.67
N LYS A 150 -20.29 0.14 -5.25
CA LYS A 150 -20.21 -0.20 -3.82
C LYS A 150 -19.36 0.82 -3.05
N ALA A 151 -18.21 1.23 -3.60
CA ALA A 151 -17.35 2.26 -3.00
C ALA A 151 -18.09 3.60 -2.81
N LYS A 152 -18.84 4.05 -3.83
CA LYS A 152 -19.65 5.26 -3.76
C LYS A 152 -20.72 5.17 -2.67
N LYS A 153 -21.40 4.02 -2.55
CA LYS A 153 -22.41 3.79 -1.50
C LYS A 153 -21.80 3.86 -0.11
N LEU A 154 -20.68 3.17 0.11
CA LEU A 154 -19.99 3.17 1.41
C LEU A 154 -19.50 4.56 1.80
N ARG A 155 -18.93 5.33 0.86
CA ARG A 155 -18.50 6.71 1.12
C ARG A 155 -19.67 7.65 1.46
N SER A 156 -20.85 7.41 0.88
CA SER A 156 -22.04 8.22 1.15
C SER A 156 -22.72 7.87 2.47
N ALA A 157 -22.46 6.69 3.03
CA ALA A 157 -23.02 6.22 4.29
C ALA A 157 -22.17 6.58 5.52
N GLY A 158 -20.90 6.96 5.31
CA GLY A 158 -19.95 7.38 6.35
C GLY A 158 -19.86 8.90 6.56
N ASN A 159 -20.61 9.70 5.80
CA ASN A 159 -20.79 11.14 5.99
C ASN A 159 -22.15 11.40 6.66
#